data_AF-A0A2V9TPU3-F1
#
_entry.id   AF-A0A2V9TPU3-F1
#
_cell.length_a   1.000
_cell.length_b   1.000
_cell.length_c   1.000
_cell.angle_alpha   90.00
_cell.angle_beta   90.00
_cell.angle_gamma   90.00
#
_symmetry.space_group_name_H-M   'P 1'
#
loop_
_entity.id
_entity.type
_entity.pdbx_description
1 polymer ?
#
loop_
_entity_poly.entity_id
_entity_poly.type
_entity_poly.pdbx_seq_one_letter_code
_entity_poly.pdbx_strand_id
1 'polypeptide(L)' 'MTSAQGKPAPDFTLKDQAGRPFRLASLRGKRVLLVFYRGYW' A
#
# COMPACT_ATOMS: atom_id res chain seq x y z
N MET A 1 6.39 -18.71 -11.15
CA MET A 1 6.01 -17.58 -10.26
C MET A 1 5.67 -16.39 -11.15
N THR A 2 4.44 -15.87 -11.08
CA THR A 2 3.99 -14.76 -11.94
C THR A 2 4.29 -13.42 -11.27
N SER A 3 4.92 -12.49 -11.99
CA SER A 3 5.17 -11.12 -11.54
C SER A 3 3.87 -10.27 -11.56
N ALA A 4 3.77 -9.31 -10.65
CA ALA A 4 2.68 -8.31 -10.63
C ALA A 4 3.00 -7.05 -11.46
N GLN A 5 4.19 -6.95 -12.06
CA GLN A 5 4.60 -5.80 -12.85
C GLN A 5 3.62 -5.51 -14.00
N GLY A 6 3.31 -4.23 -14.22
CA GLY A 6 2.39 -3.78 -15.27
C GLY A 6 0.90 -3.92 -14.93
N LYS A 7 0.55 -4.62 -13.84
CA LYS A 7 -0.83 -4.68 -13.35
C LYS A 7 -1.11 -3.48 -12.43
N PRO A 8 -2.37 -2.99 -12.36
CA PRO A 8 -2.76 -2.02 -11.35
C PRO A 8 -2.41 -2.53 -9.95
N ALA A 9 -1.91 -1.64 -9.09
CA ALA A 9 -1.69 -1.97 -7.69
C ALA A 9 -3.03 -2.40 -7.05
N PRO A 10 -3.05 -3.47 -6.23
CA PRO A 10 -4.25 -3.89 -5.53
C PRO A 10 -4.70 -2.80 -4.57
N ASP A 11 -6.00 -2.57 -4.46
CA ASP A 11 -6.55 -1.65 -3.46
C ASP A 11 -6.72 -2.38 -2.13
N PHE A 12 -6.33 -1.73 -1.05
CA PHE A 12 -6.48 -2.24 0.30
C PHE A 12 -6.63 -1.10 1.31
N THR A 13 -7.20 -1.44 2.46
CA THR A 13 -7.30 -0.55 3.62
C THR A 13 -6.53 -1.16 4.77
N LEU A 14 -5.59 -0.41 5.35
CA LEU A 14 -4.85 -0.77 6.55
C LEU A 14 -5.05 0.30 7.62
N LYS A 15 -4.66 0.01 8.86
CA LYS A 15 -4.53 1.05 9.88
C LYS A 15 -3.22 1.80 9.66
N ASP A 16 -3.25 3.12 9.76
CA ASP A 16 -2.06 3.95 9.83
C ASP A 16 -1.43 3.90 11.24
N GLN A 17 -0.34 4.66 11.43
CA GLN A 17 0.35 4.78 12.72
C GLN A 17 -0.50 5.37 13.87
N ALA A 18 -1.61 6.03 13.57
CA ALA A 18 -2.56 6.52 14.57
C ALA A 18 -3.75 5.55 14.76
N GLY A 19 -3.70 4.37 14.15
CA GLY A 19 -4.76 3.37 14.18
C GLY A 19 -5.96 3.68 13.27
N ARG A 20 -5.88 4.74 12.46
CA ARG A 20 -6.98 5.18 11.59
C ARG A 20 -7.00 4.38 10.29
N PRO A 21 -8.18 4.04 9.75
CA PRO A 21 -8.26 3.41 8.44
C PRO A 21 -7.66 4.30 7.34
N PHE A 22 -6.74 3.74 6.57
CA PHE A 22 -6.07 4.36 5.43
C PHE A 22 -6.23 3.47 4.19
N ARG A 23 -6.79 4.03 3.12
CA ARG A 23 -7.03 3.31 1.86
C ARG A 23 -6.02 3.73 0.80
N LEU A 24 -5.37 2.77 0.17
CA LEU A 24 -4.32 3.04 -0.83
C LEU A 24 -4.85 3.87 -2.03
N ALA A 25 -6.10 3.62 -2.46
CA ALA A 25 -6.72 4.39 -3.54
C ALA A 25 -6.81 5.91 -3.29
N SER A 26 -6.70 6.39 -2.04
CA SER A 26 -6.67 7.82 -1.72
C SER A 26 -5.44 8.54 -2.30
N LEU A 27 -4.39 7.80 -2.68
CA LEU A 27 -3.15 8.35 -3.25
C LEU A 27 -3.12 8.30 -4.79
N ARG A 28 -4.23 7.95 -5.46
CA ARG A 28 -4.28 7.93 -6.93
C ARG A 28 -3.89 9.30 -7.51
N GLY A 29 -3.21 9.28 -8.66
CA GLY A 29 -2.65 10.48 -9.29
C GLY A 29 -1.27 10.90 -8.76
N LYS A 30 -0.76 10.26 -7.70
CA LYS A 30 0.60 10.49 -7.18
C LYS A 30 1.53 9.32 -7.53
N ARG A 31 2.83 9.61 -7.63
CA ARG A 31 3.86 8.57 -7.63
C ARG A 31 4.07 8.10 -6.18
N VAL A 32 3.87 6.81 -5.94
CA VAL A 32 3.88 6.21 -4.60
C VAL A 32 4.80 4.99 -4.61
N LEU A 33 5.60 4.83 -3.56
CA LEU A 33 6.42 3.64 -3.30
C LEU A 33 5.87 2.93 -2.06
N LEU A 34 5.65 1.62 -2.16
CA LEU A 34 5.26 0.77 -1.04
C LEU A 34 6.48 0.01 -0.53
N VAL A 35 6.79 0.19 0.75
CA VAL A 35 7.89 -0.49 1.43
C VAL A 35 7.31 -1.37 2.52
N PHE A 36 7.67 -2.65 2.52
CA PHE A 36 7.24 -3.62 3.52
C PHE A 36 8.40 -3.94 4.46
N TYR A 37 8.26 -3.60 5.74
CA TYR A 37 9.22 -3.93 6.79
C TYR A 37 8.84 -5.23 7.49
N ARG A 38 9.82 -5.98 7.98
CA ARG A 38 9.60 -7.21 8.76
C ARG A 38 9.43 -6.85 10.25
N GLY A 39 8.19 -6.70 10.71
CA GLY A 39 7.82 -6.57 12.13
C GLY A 39 7.99 -5.18 12.76
N TYR A 40 7.23 -4.93 13.83
CA TYR A 40 7.34 -3.75 14.72
C TYR A 40 8.54 -3.98 15.66
N TRP A 41 9.44 -2.99 15.77
CA TRP A 41 10.44 -2.94 16.86
C TRP A 41 9.80 -2.41 18.14
#